data_AF-U6ECQ4-F1
#
_entry.id   AF-U6ECQ4-F1
#
_cell.length_a   1.000
_cell.length_b   1.000
_cell.length_c   1.000
_cell.angle_alpha   90.00
_cell.angle_beta   90.00
_cell.angle_gamma   90.00
#
_symmetry.space_group_name_H-M   'P 1'
#
loop_
_entity.id
_entity.type
_entity.pdbx_description
1 polymer ?
#
loop_
_entity_poly.entity_id
_entity_poly.type
_entity_poly.pdbx_seq_one_letter_code
_entity_poly.pdbx_strand_id
1 'polypeptide(L)'
;MDGINEKGLFVSILTDMQGKFNADVAFGGAKDAGISFPQLTSLILNNCATVEEAKLEILQQRIFFPFRTVHYLIGDAEGNVTVFEVDAESGLYHFIDGEPNKPFVLTNHALHLYPDPSTYPETDPNAKRNTFNRWHTLTNFVNEHDGVFTKEDMFEALSLVYAHYGDPKAAGQIVYIPERTMIAHVTDLAEQKMEVKFYSRDGPLDETGNPSIIFHDPVTLAMDSD
;
A
#
# COMPACT_ATOMS: atom_id res chain seq x y z
N MET A 1 -5.24 -4.21 0.82
CA MET A 1 -6.32 -4.57 1.78
C MET A 1 -6.32 -3.42 2.73
N ASP A 2 -7.39 -2.65 2.71
CA ASP A 2 -7.34 -1.27 3.16
C ASP A 2 -8.59 -0.98 3.97
N GLY A 3 -8.48 -0.13 4.98
CA GLY A 3 -9.58 0.18 5.87
C GLY A 3 -9.34 1.47 6.65
N ILE A 4 -10.43 2.07 7.08
CA ILE A 4 -10.48 3.24 7.96
C ILE A 4 -11.45 2.92 9.09
N ASN A 5 -11.26 3.47 10.29
CA ASN A 5 -12.20 3.36 11.40
C ASN A 5 -12.91 4.69 11.71
N GLU A 6 -13.86 4.67 12.65
CA GLU A 6 -14.65 5.84 13.06
C GLU A 6 -13.84 6.90 13.84
N LYS A 7 -12.54 6.72 14.00
CA LYS A 7 -11.61 7.69 14.57
C LYS A 7 -10.73 8.37 13.52
N GLY A 8 -10.86 7.97 12.25
CA GLY A 8 -10.01 8.47 11.16
C GLY A 8 -8.64 7.80 11.09
N LEU A 9 -8.45 6.65 11.75
CA LEU A 9 -7.26 5.83 11.58
C LEU A 9 -7.41 4.97 10.33
N PHE A 10 -6.47 5.11 9.40
CA PHE A 10 -6.39 4.36 8.16
C PHE A 10 -5.25 3.34 8.20
N VAL A 11 -5.51 2.17 7.62
CA VAL A 11 -4.55 1.09 7.46
C VAL A 11 -4.63 0.58 6.03
N SER A 12 -3.51 0.53 5.33
CA SER A 12 -3.35 -0.10 4.02
C SER A 12 -2.25 -1.15 4.07
N ILE A 13 -2.50 -2.30 3.47
CA ILE A 13 -1.56 -3.42 3.42
C ILE A 13 -1.06 -3.60 2.00
N LEU A 14 0.26 -3.58 1.85
CA LEU A 14 0.92 -3.86 0.58
C LEU A 14 1.89 -5.04 0.74
N THR A 15 2.05 -5.82 -0.33
CA THR A 15 3.03 -6.90 -0.35
C THR A 15 4.45 -6.35 -0.25
N ASP A 16 5.26 -6.95 0.62
CA ASP A 16 6.69 -6.69 0.68
C ASP A 16 7.41 -7.61 -0.34
N MET A 17 8.15 -7.00 -1.27
CA MET A 17 8.91 -7.69 -2.31
C MET A 17 10.23 -8.30 -1.83
N GLN A 18 10.76 -7.85 -0.69
CA GLN A 18 11.96 -8.42 -0.05
C GLN A 18 11.60 -9.43 1.05
N GLY A 19 10.34 -9.48 1.44
CA GLY A 19 9.87 -10.42 2.45
C GLY A 19 9.74 -11.87 1.96
N LYS A 20 9.48 -12.78 2.91
CA LYS A 20 9.41 -14.23 2.65
C LYS A 20 8.03 -14.65 2.18
N PHE A 21 8.02 -15.64 1.28
CA PHE A 21 6.83 -16.40 0.92
C PHE A 21 6.80 -17.68 1.77
N ASN A 22 5.79 -17.82 2.63
CA ASN A 22 5.65 -18.96 3.54
C ASN A 22 4.36 -19.71 3.24
N ALA A 23 4.42 -20.68 2.32
CA ALA A 23 3.26 -21.50 1.94
C ALA A 23 2.80 -22.48 3.03
N ASP A 24 3.67 -22.76 4.01
CA ASP A 24 3.47 -23.85 4.97
C ASP A 24 2.77 -23.41 6.27
N VAL A 25 2.42 -22.14 6.40
CA VAL A 25 1.81 -21.58 7.62
C VAL A 25 0.32 -21.38 7.39
N ALA A 26 -0.51 -22.08 8.17
CA ALA A 26 -1.97 -21.96 8.05
C ALA A 26 -2.48 -20.63 8.62
N PHE A 27 -3.47 -20.02 7.95
CA PHE A 27 -4.11 -18.77 8.40
C PHE A 27 -4.73 -18.88 9.80
N GLY A 28 -5.23 -20.06 10.18
CA GLY A 28 -5.84 -20.30 11.49
C GLY A 28 -4.84 -20.48 12.64
N GLY A 29 -3.55 -20.35 12.38
CA GLY A 29 -2.49 -20.77 13.30
C GLY A 29 -2.20 -22.27 13.17
N ALA A 30 -0.94 -22.64 13.33
CA ALA A 30 -0.49 -24.03 13.31
C ALA A 30 0.66 -24.21 14.30
N LYS A 31 1.91 -24.31 13.83
CA LYS A 31 3.09 -24.27 14.70
C LYS A 31 3.39 -22.85 15.20
N ASP A 32 2.89 -21.85 14.49
CA ASP A 32 3.02 -20.44 14.85
C ASP A 32 1.83 -20.01 15.73
N ALA A 33 2.15 -19.54 16.94
CA ALA A 33 1.23 -18.85 17.82
C ALA A 33 1.42 -17.33 17.65
N GLY A 34 0.32 -16.59 17.58
CA GLY A 34 0.35 -15.15 17.36
C GLY A 34 -0.88 -14.66 16.59
N ILE A 35 -0.79 -13.45 16.06
CA ILE A 35 -1.79 -12.84 15.19
C ILE A 35 -1.31 -12.85 13.74
N SER A 36 -2.17 -13.29 12.82
CA SER A 36 -1.87 -13.20 11.40
C SER A 36 -2.02 -11.77 10.90
N PHE A 37 -1.36 -11.41 9.79
CA PHE A 37 -1.45 -10.06 9.25
C PHE A 37 -2.91 -9.58 8.97
N PRO A 38 -3.86 -10.38 8.45
CA PRO A 38 -5.23 -9.89 8.28
C PRO A 38 -5.91 -9.59 9.63
N GLN A 39 -5.64 -10.40 10.65
CA GLN A 39 -6.19 -10.19 12.00
C GLN A 39 -5.59 -8.95 12.68
N LEU A 40 -4.30 -8.65 12.46
CA LEU A 40 -3.66 -7.45 12.98
C LEU A 40 -4.34 -6.18 12.45
N THR A 41 -4.76 -6.19 11.18
CA THR A 41 -5.50 -5.08 10.58
C THR A 41 -6.81 -4.81 11.33
N SER A 42 -7.59 -5.85 11.59
CA SER A 42 -8.81 -5.73 12.39
C SER A 42 -8.54 -5.30 13.82
N LEU A 43 -7.46 -5.82 14.45
CA LEU A 43 -7.08 -5.44 15.80
C LEU A 43 -6.79 -3.93 15.89
N ILE A 44 -5.98 -3.40 14.99
CA ILE A 44 -5.62 -1.97 14.96
C ILE A 44 -6.87 -1.11 14.72
N LEU A 45 -7.64 -1.41 13.67
CA LEU A 45 -8.80 -0.60 13.31
C LEU A 45 -9.89 -0.62 14.40
N ASN A 46 -10.01 -1.70 15.17
CA ASN A 46 -11.03 -1.79 16.23
C ASN A 46 -10.61 -1.17 17.57
N ASN A 47 -9.31 -0.98 17.83
CA ASN A 47 -8.81 -0.61 19.16
C ASN A 47 -8.01 0.70 19.21
N CYS A 48 -7.58 1.24 18.07
CA CYS A 48 -6.69 2.39 18.02
C CYS A 48 -7.36 3.59 17.33
N ALA A 49 -7.14 4.79 17.85
CA ALA A 49 -7.55 6.05 17.26
C ALA A 49 -6.41 6.75 16.51
N THR A 50 -5.16 6.52 16.91
CA THR A 50 -3.97 7.24 16.39
C THR A 50 -2.88 6.28 15.92
N VAL A 51 -1.94 6.81 15.13
CA VAL A 51 -0.73 6.08 14.71
C VAL A 51 0.07 5.59 15.94
N GLU A 52 0.20 6.42 16.97
CA GLU A 52 0.96 6.06 18.18
C GLU A 52 0.30 4.92 18.96
N GLU A 53 -1.02 4.94 19.09
CA GLU A 53 -1.75 3.81 19.69
C GLU A 53 -1.58 2.53 18.87
N ALA A 54 -1.63 2.63 17.54
CA ALA A 54 -1.39 1.48 16.66
C ALA A 54 0.02 0.89 16.84
N LYS A 55 1.06 1.72 16.95
CA LYS A 55 2.43 1.26 17.23
C LYS A 55 2.51 0.50 18.56
N LEU A 56 1.91 1.05 19.62
CA LEU A 56 1.90 0.42 20.95
C LEU A 56 1.13 -0.91 20.93
N GLU A 57 0.02 -0.98 20.20
CA GLU A 57 -0.76 -2.20 20.06
C GLU A 57 0.04 -3.27 19.29
N ILE A 58 0.68 -2.90 18.17
CA ILE A 58 1.55 -3.80 17.38
C ILE A 58 2.67 -4.40 18.23
N LEU A 59 3.33 -3.58 19.06
CA LEU A 59 4.44 -4.02 19.91
C LEU A 59 4.03 -5.07 20.98
N GLN A 60 2.74 -5.19 21.27
CA GLN A 60 2.23 -6.19 22.22
C GLN A 60 1.95 -7.54 21.55
N GLN A 61 2.06 -7.62 20.22
CA GLN A 61 1.69 -8.80 19.47
C GLN A 61 2.91 -9.56 18.96
N ARG A 62 2.76 -10.88 18.86
CA ARG A 62 3.61 -11.72 18.00
C ARG A 62 2.92 -11.90 16.67
N ILE A 63 3.47 -11.33 15.62
CA ILE A 63 2.88 -11.32 14.28
C ILE A 63 3.48 -12.42 13.41
N PHE A 64 2.65 -13.10 12.62
CA PHE A 64 3.09 -14.05 11.61
C PHE A 64 2.41 -13.84 10.26
N PHE A 65 3.06 -14.32 9.19
CA PHE A 65 2.62 -14.13 7.81
C PHE A 65 2.36 -15.48 7.13
N PRO A 66 1.09 -15.95 7.05
CA PRO A 66 0.73 -17.25 6.48
C PRO A 66 0.83 -17.35 4.95
N PHE A 67 1.28 -16.30 4.26
CA PHE A 67 1.35 -16.29 2.81
C PHE A 67 2.54 -15.48 2.30
N ARG A 68 2.44 -14.15 2.37
CA ARG A 68 3.51 -13.21 2.03
C ARG A 68 3.71 -12.27 3.20
N THR A 69 4.96 -11.89 3.44
CA THR A 69 5.24 -10.69 4.22
C THR A 69 4.56 -9.49 3.56
N VAL A 70 4.02 -8.63 4.40
CA VAL A 70 3.39 -7.38 4.00
C VAL A 70 3.92 -6.29 4.92
N HIS A 71 3.90 -5.06 4.43
CA HIS A 71 4.03 -3.89 5.28
C HIS A 71 2.70 -3.14 5.38
N TYR A 72 2.56 -2.39 6.48
CA TYR A 72 1.38 -1.62 6.79
C TYR A 72 1.70 -0.15 6.64
N LEU A 73 0.95 0.56 5.80
CA LEU A 73 0.85 2.00 5.86
C LEU A 73 -0.26 2.35 6.83
N ILE A 74 0.08 3.05 7.92
CA ILE A 74 -0.88 3.47 8.93
C ILE A 74 -0.83 4.99 9.01
N GLY A 75 -1.98 5.64 8.86
CA GLY A 75 -2.09 7.09 8.97
C GLY A 75 -3.32 7.50 9.77
N ASP A 76 -3.28 8.67 10.42
CA ASP A 76 -4.40 9.19 11.20
C ASP A 76 -4.86 10.58 10.73
N ALA A 77 -5.99 11.04 11.28
CA ALA A 77 -6.60 12.32 10.93
C ALA A 77 -5.76 13.55 11.32
N GLU A 78 -4.73 13.39 12.15
CA GLU A 78 -3.78 14.45 12.49
C GLU A 78 -2.65 14.58 11.43
N GLY A 79 -2.62 13.67 10.46
CA GLY A 79 -1.59 13.62 9.42
C GLY A 79 -0.33 12.89 9.86
N ASN A 80 -0.34 12.19 10.99
CA ASN A 80 0.75 11.28 11.32
C ASN A 80 0.69 10.06 10.40
N VAL A 81 1.85 9.53 10.03
CA VAL A 81 1.96 8.34 9.20
C VAL A 81 3.16 7.51 9.62
N THR A 82 3.00 6.19 9.62
CA THR A 82 4.08 5.25 9.86
C THR A 82 3.95 4.06 8.92
N VAL A 83 5.09 3.50 8.51
CA VAL A 83 5.15 2.18 7.88
C VAL A 83 5.63 1.18 8.91
N PHE A 84 4.83 0.15 9.15
CA PHE A 84 5.24 -1.00 9.96
C PHE A 84 5.70 -2.15 9.07
N GLU A 85 6.94 -2.59 9.29
CA GLU A 85 7.60 -3.68 8.59
C GLU A 85 8.16 -4.70 9.58
N VAL A 86 8.18 -5.97 9.16
CA VAL A 86 8.85 -7.04 9.89
C VAL A 86 9.98 -7.55 9.02
N ASP A 87 11.22 -7.40 9.50
CA ASP A 87 12.38 -7.91 8.77
C ASP A 87 12.27 -9.43 8.63
N ALA A 88 12.37 -9.92 7.40
CA ALA A 88 12.10 -11.31 7.09
C ALA A 88 13.20 -12.26 7.61
N GLU A 89 14.41 -11.75 7.88
CA GLU A 89 15.52 -12.55 8.38
C GLU A 89 15.60 -12.59 9.90
N SER A 90 15.60 -11.43 10.56
CA SER A 90 15.73 -11.31 12.00
C SER A 90 14.39 -11.38 12.75
N GLY A 91 13.27 -11.10 12.07
CA GLY A 91 11.96 -10.94 12.69
C GLY A 91 11.80 -9.63 13.49
N LEU A 92 12.75 -8.70 13.38
CA LEU A 92 12.68 -7.41 14.05
C LEU A 92 11.57 -6.54 13.48
N TYR A 93 10.96 -5.74 14.37
CA TYR A 93 9.90 -4.80 14.04
C TYR A 93 10.52 -3.45 13.72
N HIS A 94 10.15 -2.90 12.57
CA HIS A 94 10.58 -1.59 12.10
C HIS A 94 9.37 -0.68 11.93
N PHE A 95 9.47 0.52 12.49
CA PHE A 95 8.54 1.62 12.25
C PHE A 95 9.29 2.73 11.52
N ILE A 96 8.81 3.10 10.34
CA ILE A 96 9.37 4.17 9.51
C ILE A 96 8.35 5.30 9.48
N ASP A 97 8.63 6.36 10.21
CA ASP A 97 7.70 7.48 10.38
C ASP A 97 7.85 8.49 9.25
N GLY A 98 6.72 9.03 8.79
CA GLY A 98 6.72 10.13 7.85
C GLY A 98 7.12 11.44 8.50
N GLU A 99 7.62 12.35 7.67
CA GLU A 99 7.91 13.70 8.12
C GLU A 99 6.60 14.49 8.27
N PRO A 100 6.41 15.24 9.38
CA PRO A 100 5.21 16.03 9.59
C PRO A 100 4.94 17.00 8.43
N ASN A 101 3.68 17.07 8.00
CA ASN A 101 3.22 17.93 6.90
C ASN A 101 3.90 17.68 5.54
N LYS A 102 4.46 16.49 5.33
CA LYS A 102 4.97 16.07 4.03
C LYS A 102 4.19 14.86 3.51
N PRO A 103 3.89 14.82 2.20
CA PRO A 103 3.34 13.61 1.60
C PRO A 103 4.30 12.43 1.79
N PHE A 104 3.74 11.24 1.99
CA PHE A 104 4.49 10.02 2.20
C PHE A 104 4.13 8.99 1.12
N VAL A 105 5.13 8.56 0.34
CA VAL A 105 4.95 7.63 -0.78
C VAL A 105 5.44 6.24 -0.38
N LEU A 106 4.56 5.25 -0.46
CA LEU A 106 4.88 3.85 -0.24
C LEU A 106 4.56 3.00 -1.48
N THR A 107 5.46 2.07 -1.81
CA THR A 107 5.22 1.03 -2.82
C THR A 107 5.49 -0.34 -2.21
N ASN A 108 6.03 -1.32 -2.94
CA ASN A 108 6.14 -2.70 -2.44
C ASN A 108 7.55 -3.08 -1.94
N HIS A 109 8.52 -2.15 -1.93
CA HIS A 109 9.84 -2.47 -1.37
C HIS A 109 9.87 -2.16 0.13
N ALA A 110 10.63 -2.93 0.89
CA ALA A 110 10.83 -2.73 2.32
C ALA A 110 11.67 -1.48 2.58
N LEU A 111 11.10 -0.48 3.24
CA LEU A 111 11.79 0.78 3.53
C LEU A 111 12.95 0.60 4.52
N HIS A 112 12.87 -0.33 5.47
CA HIS A 112 13.96 -0.58 6.43
C HIS A 112 15.25 -1.09 5.77
N LEU A 113 15.14 -1.73 4.60
CA LEU A 113 16.29 -2.18 3.80
C LEU A 113 16.81 -1.10 2.85
N TYR A 114 15.98 -0.11 2.51
CA TYR A 114 16.31 1.00 1.64
C TYR A 114 15.94 2.35 2.29
N PRO A 115 16.56 2.71 3.42
CA PRO A 115 16.18 3.92 4.17
C PRO A 115 16.56 5.23 3.47
N ASP A 116 17.50 5.17 2.51
CA ASP A 116 17.95 6.30 1.73
C ASP A 116 17.53 6.13 0.26
N PRO A 117 16.57 6.92 -0.26
CA PRO A 117 16.16 6.86 -1.65
C PRO A 117 17.29 7.08 -2.68
N SER A 118 18.39 7.74 -2.30
CA SER A 118 19.55 7.90 -3.18
C SER A 118 20.33 6.60 -3.40
N THR A 119 20.05 5.58 -2.59
CA THR A 119 20.67 4.25 -2.66
C THR A 119 19.79 3.21 -3.35
N TYR A 120 18.64 3.62 -3.90
CA TYR A 120 17.77 2.72 -4.65
C TYR A 120 18.53 2.13 -5.85
N PRO A 121 18.32 0.84 -6.15
CA PRO A 121 19.04 0.18 -7.24
C PRO A 121 18.64 0.78 -8.58
N GLU A 122 19.59 0.81 -9.52
CA GLU A 122 19.27 1.12 -10.91
C GLU A 122 18.30 0.09 -11.49
N THR A 123 17.30 0.57 -12.23
CA THR A 123 16.21 -0.23 -12.79
C THR A 123 16.04 0.09 -14.27
N ASP A 124 15.52 -0.87 -15.04
CA ASP A 124 15.05 -0.58 -16.40
C ASP A 124 13.86 0.38 -16.31
N PRO A 125 13.91 1.58 -16.91
CA PRO A 125 12.80 2.54 -16.89
C PRO A 125 11.50 1.98 -17.49
N ASN A 126 11.59 0.98 -18.38
CA ASN A 126 10.43 0.34 -18.97
C ASN A 126 9.79 -0.73 -18.08
N ALA A 127 10.46 -1.14 -17.00
CA ALA A 127 9.92 -2.07 -16.01
C ALA A 127 8.89 -1.36 -15.11
N LYS A 128 7.75 -1.00 -15.68
CA LYS A 128 6.71 -0.18 -15.02
C LYS A 128 6.12 -0.83 -13.75
N ARG A 129 6.22 -2.16 -13.57
CA ARG A 129 5.80 -2.83 -12.33
C ARG A 129 6.81 -2.68 -11.20
N ASN A 130 8.07 -2.38 -11.53
CA ASN A 130 9.15 -2.26 -10.57
C ASN A 130 8.78 -1.23 -9.50
N THR A 131 9.00 -1.63 -8.25
CA THR A 131 8.64 -0.87 -7.06
C THR A 131 9.34 0.49 -6.98
N PHE A 132 10.63 0.56 -7.33
CA PHE A 132 11.40 1.81 -7.33
C PHE A 132 10.96 2.74 -8.46
N ASN A 133 10.71 2.22 -9.66
CA ASN A 133 10.18 3.03 -10.78
C ASN A 133 8.83 3.68 -10.44
N ARG A 134 7.91 2.91 -9.84
CA ARG A 134 6.61 3.44 -9.38
C ARG A 134 6.79 4.46 -8.27
N TRP A 135 7.70 4.22 -7.33
CA TRP A 135 8.02 5.17 -6.28
C TRP A 135 8.53 6.49 -6.86
N HIS A 136 9.50 6.46 -7.79
CA HIS A 136 10.00 7.67 -8.44
C HIS A 136 8.90 8.40 -9.20
N THR A 137 8.03 7.68 -9.91
CA THR A 137 6.89 8.27 -10.64
C THR A 137 5.97 9.03 -9.67
N LEU A 138 5.57 8.41 -8.56
CA LEU A 138 4.70 9.02 -7.56
C LEU A 138 5.39 10.17 -6.82
N THR A 139 6.65 9.98 -6.42
CA THR A 139 7.44 11.02 -5.73
C THR A 139 7.65 12.24 -6.61
N ASN A 140 7.89 12.06 -7.91
CA ASN A 140 8.00 13.19 -8.85
C ASN A 140 6.66 13.93 -8.96
N PHE A 141 5.55 13.21 -9.15
CA PHE A 141 4.22 13.82 -9.16
C PHE A 141 3.96 14.64 -7.89
N VAL A 142 4.31 14.08 -6.73
CA VAL A 142 4.15 14.73 -5.43
C VAL A 142 5.03 15.97 -5.29
N ASN A 143 6.30 15.90 -5.71
CA ASN A 143 7.26 16.99 -5.58
C ASN A 143 7.01 18.14 -6.57
N GLU A 144 6.39 17.84 -7.72
CA GLU A 144 6.03 18.82 -8.75
C GLU A 144 4.66 19.45 -8.50
N HIS A 145 3.88 18.92 -7.55
CA HIS A 145 2.57 19.46 -7.19
C HIS A 145 2.73 20.65 -6.25
N ASP A 146 1.99 21.72 -6.56
CA ASP A 146 1.91 22.92 -5.74
C ASP A 146 0.55 23.01 -5.04
N GLY A 147 0.57 23.19 -3.73
CA GLY A 147 -0.62 23.46 -2.92
C GLY A 147 -1.19 22.22 -2.23
N VAL A 148 -2.50 22.25 -1.99
CA VAL A 148 -3.21 21.17 -1.29
C VAL A 148 -3.70 20.16 -2.33
N PHE A 149 -3.36 18.89 -2.14
CA PHE A 149 -3.86 17.82 -3.00
C PHE A 149 -5.38 17.69 -2.90
N THR A 150 -6.01 17.64 -4.07
CA THR A 150 -7.42 17.29 -4.22
C THR A 150 -7.57 15.76 -4.39
N LYS A 151 -8.80 15.26 -4.29
CA LYS A 151 -9.08 13.84 -4.55
C LYS A 151 -8.77 13.47 -5.99
N GLU A 152 -9.05 14.39 -6.91
CA GLU A 152 -8.75 14.27 -8.33
C GLU A 152 -7.24 14.11 -8.57
N ASP A 153 -6.42 14.93 -7.89
CA ASP A 153 -4.96 14.80 -7.94
C ASP A 153 -4.49 13.44 -7.43
N MET A 154 -5.09 12.92 -6.36
CA MET A 154 -4.75 11.60 -5.82
C MET A 154 -5.14 10.46 -6.78
N PHE A 155 -6.29 10.55 -7.44
CA PHE A 155 -6.64 9.58 -8.47
C PHE A 155 -5.73 9.68 -9.70
N GLU A 156 -5.31 10.89 -10.08
CA GLU A 156 -4.33 11.10 -11.14
C GLU A 156 -3.00 10.44 -10.78
N ALA A 157 -2.46 10.71 -9.58
CA ALA A 157 -1.23 10.11 -9.08
C ALA A 157 -1.28 8.56 -9.14
N LEU A 158 -2.37 7.97 -8.64
CA LEU A 158 -2.55 6.51 -8.69
C LEU A 158 -2.59 5.99 -10.13
N SER A 159 -3.20 6.74 -11.06
CA SER A 159 -3.32 6.32 -12.46
C SER A 159 -1.99 6.19 -13.19
N LEU A 160 -0.97 6.96 -12.77
CA LEU A 160 0.38 6.89 -13.32
C LEU A 160 1.06 5.53 -13.09
N VAL A 161 0.62 4.78 -12.07
CA VAL A 161 1.25 3.53 -11.63
C VAL A 161 0.30 2.34 -11.63
N TYR A 162 -0.86 2.44 -12.29
CA TYR A 162 -1.77 1.32 -12.44
C TYR A 162 -1.08 0.14 -13.15
N ALA A 163 -1.30 -1.07 -12.65
CA ALA A 163 -0.85 -2.28 -13.31
C ALA A 163 -1.79 -2.61 -14.47
N HIS A 164 -1.26 -2.65 -15.70
CA HIS A 164 -2.01 -3.05 -16.91
C HIS A 164 -1.09 -3.61 -18.00
N TYR A 165 -0.19 -4.50 -17.61
CA TYR A 165 0.87 -4.97 -18.50
C TYR A 165 0.37 -6.10 -19.40
N GLY A 166 0.58 -5.95 -20.71
CA GLY A 166 0.40 -6.98 -21.73
C GLY A 166 1.59 -7.94 -21.79
N ASP A 167 2.80 -7.46 -21.47
CA ASP A 167 4.01 -8.28 -21.27
C ASP A 167 4.49 -8.19 -19.81
N PRO A 168 4.11 -9.17 -18.96
CA PRO A 168 4.60 -9.32 -17.59
C PRO A 168 6.12 -9.25 -17.44
N LYS A 169 6.87 -9.82 -18.38
CA LYS A 169 8.33 -9.90 -18.29
C LYS A 169 8.95 -8.53 -18.51
N ALA A 170 8.53 -7.83 -19.56
CA ALA A 170 8.99 -6.47 -19.84
C ALA A 170 8.63 -5.51 -18.70
N ALA A 171 7.48 -5.72 -18.04
CA ALA A 171 7.09 -4.93 -16.87
C ALA A 171 7.95 -5.18 -15.62
N GLY A 172 8.78 -6.24 -15.61
CA GLY A 172 9.63 -6.60 -14.46
C GLY A 172 8.98 -7.59 -13.49
N GLN A 173 7.95 -8.35 -13.91
CA GLN A 173 7.35 -9.38 -13.07
C GLN A 173 8.19 -10.66 -13.05
N ILE A 174 8.29 -11.26 -11.87
CA ILE A 174 8.93 -12.57 -11.66
C ILE A 174 7.97 -13.71 -12.08
N VAL A 175 6.66 -13.50 -11.94
CA VAL A 175 5.61 -14.46 -12.31
C VAL A 175 4.93 -13.97 -13.59
N TYR A 176 4.85 -14.83 -14.61
CA TYR A 176 4.36 -14.48 -15.95
C TYR A 176 2.83 -14.50 -16.04
N ILE A 177 2.14 -13.77 -15.16
CA ILE A 177 0.69 -13.62 -15.18
C ILE A 177 0.33 -12.15 -15.39
N PRO A 178 -0.54 -11.80 -16.35
CA PRO A 178 -1.00 -10.44 -16.50
C PRO A 178 -1.60 -9.92 -15.18
N GLU A 179 -1.13 -8.77 -14.71
CA GLU A 179 -1.69 -8.09 -13.54
C GLU A 179 -2.56 -6.90 -13.97
N ARG A 180 -3.63 -6.67 -13.20
CA ARG A 180 -4.48 -5.49 -13.29
C ARG A 180 -4.58 -4.82 -11.93
N THR A 181 -4.55 -3.49 -11.90
CA THR A 181 -5.06 -2.76 -10.74
C THR A 181 -6.56 -2.99 -10.68
N MET A 182 -7.00 -3.80 -9.73
CA MET A 182 -8.41 -4.18 -9.59
C MET A 182 -9.24 -3.11 -8.87
N ILE A 183 -8.61 -2.35 -7.98
CA ILE A 183 -9.25 -1.34 -7.14
C ILE A 183 -8.29 -0.17 -6.99
N ALA A 184 -8.80 1.05 -7.11
CA ALA A 184 -8.11 2.27 -6.72
C ALA A 184 -9.04 3.08 -5.82
N HIS A 185 -8.53 3.64 -4.73
CA HIS A 185 -9.34 4.44 -3.83
C HIS A 185 -8.57 5.62 -3.26
N VAL A 186 -9.32 6.64 -2.84
CA VAL A 186 -8.82 7.81 -2.13
C VAL A 186 -9.67 7.97 -0.88
N THR A 187 -9.02 8.16 0.27
CA THR A 187 -9.70 8.26 1.56
C THR A 187 -9.43 9.62 2.18
N ASP A 188 -10.50 10.35 2.49
CA ASP A 188 -10.45 11.53 3.36
C ASP A 188 -10.58 11.05 4.82
N LEU A 189 -9.50 11.16 5.58
CA LEU A 189 -9.44 10.68 6.97
C LEU A 189 -10.25 11.54 7.94
N ALA A 190 -10.37 12.84 7.65
CA ALA A 190 -11.10 13.79 8.49
C ALA A 190 -12.61 13.63 8.31
N GLU A 191 -13.05 13.40 7.07
CA GLU A 191 -14.47 13.14 6.76
C GLU A 191 -14.86 11.66 6.88
N GLN A 192 -13.89 10.76 7.05
CA GLN A 192 -14.09 9.30 7.12
C GLN A 192 -14.81 8.76 5.88
N LYS A 193 -14.44 9.29 4.71
CA LYS A 193 -15.02 8.94 3.42
C LYS A 193 -13.97 8.33 2.50
N MET A 194 -14.32 7.22 1.88
CA MET A 194 -13.50 6.55 0.88
C MET A 194 -14.22 6.56 -0.46
N GLU A 195 -13.58 7.10 -1.48
CA GLU A 195 -14.03 6.95 -2.86
C GLU A 195 -13.30 5.81 -3.54
N VAL A 196 -14.05 4.87 -4.10
CA VAL A 196 -13.50 3.63 -4.66
C VAL A 196 -13.87 3.49 -6.12
N LYS A 197 -12.86 3.25 -6.95
CA LYS A 197 -12.97 2.87 -8.36
C LYS A 197 -12.69 1.37 -8.48
N PHE A 198 -13.65 0.62 -9.03
CA PHE A 198 -13.51 -0.81 -9.30
C PHE A 198 -13.17 -1.05 -10.77
N TYR A 199 -12.17 -1.89 -11.03
CA TYR A 199 -11.84 -2.34 -12.37
C TYR A 199 -13.08 -2.96 -13.01
N SER A 200 -13.41 -2.50 -14.22
CA SER A 200 -14.52 -3.03 -15.00
C SER A 200 -14.00 -3.93 -16.11
N ARG A 201 -13.10 -3.40 -16.95
CA ARG A 201 -12.55 -4.10 -18.12
C ARG A 201 -11.31 -3.41 -18.67
N ASP A 202 -10.61 -4.12 -19.55
CA ASP A 202 -9.59 -3.55 -20.41
C ASP A 202 -10.23 -2.67 -21.50
N GLY A 203 -9.60 -1.52 -21.76
CA GLY A 203 -9.92 -0.59 -22.84
C GLY A 203 -9.04 -0.82 -24.08
N PRO A 204 -8.95 0.18 -24.98
CA PRO A 204 -8.05 0.13 -26.13
C PRO A 204 -6.58 -0.08 -25.72
N LEU A 205 -5.82 -0.74 -26.60
CA LEU A 205 -4.39 -0.92 -26.46
C LEU A 205 -3.64 0.37 -26.82
N ASP A 206 -2.58 0.68 -26.08
CA ASP A 206 -1.63 1.73 -26.41
C ASP A 206 -0.58 1.24 -27.44
N GLU A 207 0.34 2.12 -27.81
CA GLU A 207 1.43 1.81 -28.77
C GLU A 207 2.38 0.71 -28.29
N THR A 208 2.40 0.44 -26.98
CA THR A 208 3.20 -0.61 -26.35
C THR A 208 2.44 -1.94 -26.22
N GLY A 209 1.19 -1.99 -26.69
CA GLY A 209 0.32 -3.17 -26.61
C GLY A 209 -0.29 -3.38 -25.22
N ASN A 210 -0.19 -2.40 -24.32
CA ASN A 210 -0.81 -2.44 -23.00
C ASN A 210 -2.24 -1.88 -23.08
N PRO A 211 -3.26 -2.54 -22.49
CA PRO A 211 -4.59 -1.98 -22.44
C PRO A 211 -4.66 -0.80 -21.46
N SER A 212 -5.42 0.23 -21.82
CA SER A 212 -5.93 1.18 -20.82
C SER A 212 -6.85 0.46 -19.83
N ILE A 213 -6.89 0.92 -18.58
CA ILE A 213 -7.82 0.38 -17.58
C ILE A 213 -9.09 1.20 -17.56
N ILE A 214 -10.25 0.54 -17.70
CA ILE A 214 -11.55 1.16 -17.51
C ILE A 214 -12.07 0.79 -16.11
N PHE A 215 -12.19 1.79 -15.26
CA PHE A 215 -12.87 1.69 -13.98
C PHE A 215 -14.34 2.10 -14.10
N HIS A 216 -15.16 1.65 -13.15
CA HIS A 216 -16.46 2.28 -12.89
C HIS A 216 -16.27 3.71 -12.35
N ASP A 217 -17.33 4.52 -12.44
CA ASP A 217 -17.39 5.79 -11.71
C ASP A 217 -17.19 5.55 -10.20
N PRO A 218 -16.53 6.48 -9.47
CA PRO A 218 -16.28 6.31 -8.04
C PRO A 218 -17.55 6.06 -7.26
N VAL A 219 -17.50 5.10 -6.34
CA VAL A 219 -18.52 4.88 -5.32
C VAL A 219 -17.99 5.40 -3.99
N THR A 220 -18.79 6.21 -3.29
CA THR A 220 -18.45 6.69 -1.95
C THR A 220 -18.89 5.69 -0.89
N LEU A 221 -17.95 5.28 -0.05
CA LEU A 221 -18.18 4.58 1.20
C LEU A 221 -17.97 5.57 2.34
N ALA A 222 -18.95 5.69 3.23
CA ALA A 222 -18.89 6.57 4.39
C ALA A 222 -19.35 5.79 5.62
N MET A 223 -18.79 6.10 6.78
CA MET A 223 -19.33 5.60 8.04
C MET A 223 -20.62 6.35 8.39
N ASP A 224 -21.65 5.62 8.80
CA ASP A 224 -22.87 6.25 9.32
C ASP A 224 -22.51 6.99 10.62
N SER A 225 -22.90 8.27 10.69
CA SER A 225 -22.81 9.05 11.92
C SER A 225 -24.05 8.76 12.75
N ASP A 226 -23.91 7.93 13.78
CA ASP A 226 -24.94 7.75 14.81
C ASP A 226 -25.13 9.00 15.69
#